data_AF-A0A1A7XFL8-F1
#
_entry.id   AF-A0A1A7XFL8-F1
#
_cell.length_a   1.000
_cell.length_b   1.000
_cell.length_c   1.000
_cell.angle_alpha   90.00
_cell.angle_beta   90.00
_cell.angle_gamma   90.00
#
_symmetry.space_group_name_H-M   'P 1'
#
loop_
_entity.id
_entity.type
_entity.pdbx_description
1 polymer ?
#
loop_
_entity_poly.entity_id
_entity_poly.type
_entity_poly.pdbx_seq_one_letter_code
_entity_poly.pdbx_strand_id
1 'polypeptide(L)'
;VDWCGCSPNDFKPADFHRFQQTVRPTFFARKFEASVNQEIVNQLDAYLFGPFPQGTPGLNSYWESVYDEPDGVASLSDTQLTYYHSFSRLGLARAAASLQGNQNDHSCRYFPMGHPVSVHFYFHFDQFQGYLVKHHATNLATSKLEIMETWVAPKKNLRLSTPAGSTFSRLQFAEIGTEWDAKERIFRNIGGLMGPMDETVGMQKWNKGPNVTVTVVWIDPTNVIAATYDILIDASAEFTHYRPPLNQPLRPGVWGVRILHNWILMAEIRFLIVPLAYNKHQPIKQDDTLKLHNGPAKNSYMEQSFHGLNPILNIPVSLAYVEQAKRNAALTGSELERWVDSLVGELWEAADVCALGPTACPVMQACAKSPWSSMSPDPKSQLGEPHADGRIR
;
A
#
# COMPACT_ATOMS: atom_id res chain seq x y z
N VAL A 1 26.72 9.13 7.57
CA VAL A 1 27.76 10.11 7.15
C VAL A 1 27.54 11.38 7.93
N ASP A 2 28.58 11.97 8.49
CA ASP A 2 28.46 13.19 9.32
C ASP A 2 28.57 14.44 8.43
N TRP A 3 27.73 14.49 7.38
CA TRP A 3 27.73 15.55 6.37
C TRP A 3 26.36 15.68 5.72
N CYS A 4 26.03 16.87 5.23
CA CYS A 4 24.83 17.10 4.42
C CYS A 4 25.13 16.83 2.95
N GLY A 5 24.36 15.94 2.32
CA GLY A 5 24.51 15.58 0.92
C GLY A 5 23.32 16.03 0.06
N CYS A 6 23.55 16.15 -1.24
CA CYS A 6 22.51 16.35 -2.24
C CYS A 6 22.43 15.11 -3.14
N SER A 7 21.26 14.82 -3.67
CA SER A 7 21.07 13.80 -4.71
C SER A 7 20.20 14.36 -5.84
N PRO A 8 20.42 13.95 -7.09
CA PRO A 8 19.60 14.39 -8.21
C PRO A 8 18.19 13.79 -8.13
N ASN A 9 17.21 14.55 -8.61
CA ASN A 9 15.84 14.10 -8.84
C ASN A 9 15.78 13.09 -9.99
N ASP A 10 14.72 12.29 -9.99
CA ASP A 10 14.40 11.42 -11.10
C ASP A 10 13.75 12.21 -12.24
N PHE A 11 14.08 11.82 -13.48
CA PHE A 11 13.48 12.42 -14.67
C PHE A 11 11.99 12.10 -14.79
N LYS A 12 11.25 13.00 -15.44
CA LYS A 12 9.81 12.86 -15.74
C LYS A 12 9.56 13.09 -17.25
N PRO A 13 8.36 12.79 -17.78
CA PRO A 13 8.05 12.97 -19.21
C PRO A 13 8.33 14.40 -19.73
N ALA A 14 8.09 15.41 -18.88
CA ALA A 14 8.36 16.81 -19.20
C ALA A 14 9.86 17.10 -19.46
N ASP A 15 10.77 16.26 -18.97
CA ASP A 15 12.21 16.43 -19.14
C ASP A 15 12.75 15.89 -20.46
N PHE A 16 11.95 15.18 -21.25
CA PHE A 16 12.43 14.46 -22.45
C PHE A 16 13.23 15.35 -23.42
N HIS A 17 12.78 16.59 -23.63
CA HIS A 17 13.43 17.57 -24.49
C HIS A 17 14.90 17.86 -24.08
N ARG A 18 15.25 17.66 -22.80
CA ARG A 18 16.60 17.89 -22.27
C ARG A 18 17.62 16.88 -22.80
N PHE A 19 17.18 15.70 -23.24
CA PHE A 19 18.05 14.66 -23.81
C PHE A 19 18.46 14.96 -25.26
N GLN A 20 17.80 15.92 -25.92
CA GLN A 20 18.02 16.28 -27.32
C GLN A 20 18.90 17.53 -27.49
N GLN A 21 19.44 18.06 -26.39
CA GLN A 21 20.31 19.24 -26.45
C GLN A 21 21.61 18.94 -27.22
N THR A 22 22.08 19.93 -27.99
CA THR A 22 23.32 19.82 -28.80
C THR A 22 24.42 20.78 -28.36
N VAL A 23 24.26 21.41 -27.18
CA VAL A 23 25.22 22.39 -26.65
C VAL A 23 26.55 21.73 -26.29
N ARG A 24 26.50 20.49 -25.78
CA ARG A 24 27.68 19.66 -25.51
C ARG A 24 27.38 18.19 -25.75
N PRO A 25 28.37 17.36 -26.11
CA PRO A 25 28.16 15.93 -26.29
C PRO A 25 27.82 15.24 -24.95
N THR A 26 26.69 14.54 -24.90
CA THR A 26 26.22 13.78 -23.73
C THR A 26 25.68 12.43 -24.17
N PHE A 27 26.09 11.35 -23.50
CA PHE A 27 25.72 9.97 -23.87
C PHE A 27 25.00 9.20 -22.76
N PHE A 28 24.93 9.74 -21.55
CA PHE A 28 24.26 9.14 -20.41
C PHE A 28 23.57 10.21 -19.56
N ALA A 29 22.52 9.82 -18.86
CA ALA A 29 21.78 10.66 -17.91
C ALA A 29 21.40 9.85 -16.66
N ARG A 30 21.16 10.54 -15.54
CA ARG A 30 20.67 9.97 -14.28
C ARG A 30 19.89 11.01 -13.48
N LYS A 31 18.91 10.64 -12.64
CA LYS A 31 18.47 9.27 -12.29
C LYS A 31 17.13 8.91 -12.94
N PHE A 32 16.87 7.61 -13.03
CA PHE A 32 15.61 7.03 -13.47
C PHE A 32 15.22 5.94 -12.46
N GLU A 33 13.98 5.98 -11.97
CA GLU A 33 13.41 4.99 -11.07
C GLU A 33 12.03 4.59 -11.62
N ALA A 34 11.83 3.33 -12.03
CA ALA A 34 10.60 2.88 -12.68
C ALA A 34 9.38 2.92 -11.75
N SER A 35 9.59 2.73 -10.44
CA SER A 35 8.58 2.92 -9.40
C SER A 35 8.21 4.40 -9.17
N VAL A 36 8.98 5.35 -9.71
CA VAL A 36 8.73 6.79 -9.63
C VAL A 36 8.14 7.35 -10.94
N ASN A 37 8.68 6.94 -12.09
CA ASN A 37 8.11 7.19 -13.42
C ASN A 37 8.78 6.29 -14.47
N GLN A 38 8.08 5.29 -14.99
CA GLN A 38 8.54 4.43 -16.08
C GLN A 38 8.27 5.07 -17.45
N GLU A 39 7.27 5.95 -17.59
CA GLU A 39 6.92 6.56 -18.87
C GLU A 39 8.13 7.22 -19.57
N ILE A 40 8.92 8.01 -18.85
CA ILE A 40 10.12 8.64 -19.42
C ILE A 40 11.19 7.63 -19.86
N VAL A 41 11.30 6.51 -19.15
CA VAL A 41 12.23 5.41 -19.50
C VAL A 41 11.79 4.78 -20.81
N ASN A 42 10.51 4.48 -20.95
CA ASN A 42 9.92 3.92 -22.17
C ASN A 42 10.05 4.87 -23.36
N GLN A 43 9.82 6.17 -23.16
CA GLN A 43 10.00 7.18 -24.21
C GLN A 43 11.45 7.25 -24.68
N LEU A 44 12.42 7.22 -23.75
CA LEU A 44 13.84 7.27 -24.09
C LEU A 44 14.32 6.01 -24.82
N ASP A 45 13.92 4.81 -24.37
CA ASP A 45 14.27 3.55 -25.04
C ASP A 45 13.71 3.51 -26.47
N ALA A 46 12.42 3.82 -26.64
CA ALA A 46 11.78 3.83 -27.95
C ALA A 46 12.38 4.88 -28.89
N TYR A 47 12.82 6.03 -28.38
CA TYR A 47 13.51 7.04 -29.17
C TYR A 47 14.89 6.58 -29.66
N LEU A 48 15.65 5.86 -28.83
CA LEU A 48 17.00 5.42 -29.15
C LEU A 48 17.02 4.17 -30.06
N PHE A 49 16.10 3.23 -29.83
CA PHE A 49 16.15 1.89 -30.45
C PHE A 49 14.88 1.51 -31.22
N GLY A 50 13.94 2.45 -31.37
CA GLY A 50 12.64 2.20 -32.00
C GLY A 50 11.63 1.52 -31.05
N PRO A 51 10.33 1.62 -31.34
CA PRO A 51 9.30 1.01 -30.50
C PRO A 51 9.32 -0.52 -30.61
N PHE A 52 8.83 -1.19 -29.56
CA PHE A 52 8.52 -2.62 -29.62
C PHE A 52 7.38 -2.89 -30.63
N PRO A 53 7.29 -4.12 -31.17
CA PRO A 53 6.19 -4.53 -32.03
C PRO A 53 4.80 -4.26 -31.43
N GLN A 54 3.83 -3.99 -32.29
CA GLN A 54 2.46 -3.78 -31.83
C GLN A 54 1.92 -5.03 -31.13
N GLY A 55 1.33 -4.85 -29.94
CA GLY A 55 0.78 -5.94 -29.15
C GLY A 55 1.78 -6.61 -28.20
N THR A 56 3.03 -6.15 -28.12
CA THR A 56 3.98 -6.61 -27.09
C THR A 56 3.39 -6.36 -25.68
N PRO A 57 3.25 -7.41 -24.85
CA PRO A 57 2.71 -7.28 -23.50
C PRO A 57 3.70 -6.60 -22.55
N GLY A 58 3.22 -6.17 -21.38
CA GLY A 58 4.08 -5.71 -20.28
C GLY A 58 4.74 -4.33 -20.47
N LEU A 59 4.62 -3.68 -21.64
CA LEU A 59 5.29 -2.39 -21.91
C LEU A 59 4.95 -1.28 -20.92
N ASN A 60 3.69 -1.23 -20.46
CA ASN A 60 3.22 -0.21 -19.52
C ASN A 60 3.11 -0.75 -18.08
N SER A 61 3.64 -1.94 -17.82
CA SER A 61 3.64 -2.57 -16.50
C SER A 61 5.05 -2.57 -15.93
N TYR A 62 5.16 -2.56 -14.60
CA TYR A 62 6.44 -2.71 -13.90
C TYR A 62 6.22 -3.60 -12.68
N TRP A 63 7.13 -4.55 -12.48
CA TRP A 63 7.15 -5.46 -11.34
C TRP A 63 8.48 -5.31 -10.61
N GLU A 64 8.40 -5.10 -9.30
CA GLU A 64 9.57 -4.94 -8.44
C GLU A 64 9.46 -5.95 -7.29
N SER A 65 10.38 -6.90 -7.20
CA SER A 65 10.43 -7.84 -6.07
C SER A 65 10.86 -7.10 -4.81
N VAL A 66 10.07 -7.25 -3.75
CA VAL A 66 10.34 -6.66 -2.42
C VAL A 66 10.60 -7.71 -1.36
N TYR A 67 10.43 -8.99 -1.70
CA TYR A 67 10.73 -10.14 -0.85
C TYR A 67 10.85 -11.40 -1.71
N ASP A 68 11.86 -12.21 -1.42
CA ASP A 68 12.03 -13.54 -1.99
C ASP A 68 12.40 -14.56 -0.89
N GLU A 69 11.88 -15.78 -1.00
CA GLU A 69 12.05 -16.85 -0.01
C GLU A 69 13.50 -17.11 0.41
N PRO A 70 14.51 -17.08 -0.49
CA PRO A 70 15.91 -17.30 -0.14
C PRO A 70 16.48 -16.33 0.90
N ASP A 71 15.95 -15.10 0.99
CA ASP A 71 16.35 -14.11 2.00
C ASP A 71 15.84 -14.48 3.41
N GLY A 72 14.86 -15.39 3.48
CA GLY A 72 14.24 -15.86 4.70
C GLY A 72 13.28 -14.86 5.32
N VAL A 73 12.31 -15.37 6.09
CA VAL A 73 11.26 -14.56 6.74
C VAL A 73 11.82 -13.50 7.70
N ALA A 74 13.02 -13.73 8.24
CA ALA A 74 13.69 -12.79 9.14
C ALA A 74 14.06 -11.45 8.47
N SER A 75 14.09 -11.37 7.13
CA SER A 75 14.30 -10.12 6.38
C SER A 75 13.08 -9.19 6.41
N LEU A 76 11.89 -9.73 6.65
CA LEU A 76 10.64 -8.96 6.72
C LEU A 76 10.47 -8.32 8.10
N SER A 77 9.71 -7.23 8.19
CA SER A 77 9.15 -6.80 9.47
C SER A 77 7.96 -7.67 9.89
N ASP A 78 7.63 -7.72 11.19
CA ASP A 78 6.42 -8.40 11.68
C ASP A 78 5.13 -7.82 11.06
N THR A 79 5.13 -6.52 10.75
CA THR A 79 4.05 -5.83 10.02
C THR A 79 3.90 -6.41 8.61
N GLN A 80 4.98 -6.42 7.82
CA GLN A 80 4.97 -6.96 6.45
C GLN A 80 4.56 -8.43 6.43
N LEU A 81 5.14 -9.23 7.33
CA LEU A 81 4.81 -10.65 7.46
C LEU A 81 3.32 -10.86 7.73
N THR A 82 2.74 -10.09 8.66
CA THR A 82 1.30 -10.14 8.98
C THR A 82 0.44 -9.78 7.76
N TYR A 83 0.77 -8.71 7.05
CA TYR A 83 0.03 -8.31 5.84
C TYR A 83 0.13 -9.34 4.72
N TYR A 84 1.32 -9.84 4.41
CA TYR A 84 1.52 -10.78 3.30
C TYR A 84 0.83 -12.13 3.53
N HIS A 85 0.76 -12.57 4.80
CA HIS A 85 -0.08 -13.70 5.18
C HIS A 85 -1.57 -13.42 4.99
N SER A 86 -2.04 -12.25 5.41
CA SER A 86 -3.44 -11.83 5.22
C SER A 86 -3.81 -11.71 3.74
N PHE A 87 -2.92 -11.16 2.91
CA PHE A 87 -3.06 -11.06 1.46
C PHE A 87 -3.17 -12.43 0.78
N SER A 88 -2.34 -13.40 1.20
CA SER A 88 -2.46 -14.79 0.74
C SER A 88 -3.85 -15.35 1.05
N ARG A 89 -4.31 -15.23 2.31
CA ARG A 89 -5.64 -15.71 2.74
C ARG A 89 -6.79 -15.01 2.03
N LEU A 90 -6.67 -13.71 1.73
CA LEU A 90 -7.66 -12.95 0.97
C LEU A 90 -7.82 -13.49 -0.45
N GLY A 91 -6.71 -13.90 -1.09
CA GLY A 91 -6.72 -14.58 -2.38
C GLY A 91 -7.39 -15.97 -2.33
N LEU A 92 -7.10 -16.76 -1.30
CA LEU A 92 -7.77 -18.05 -1.09
C LEU A 92 -9.27 -17.89 -0.86
N ALA A 93 -9.69 -16.88 -0.09
CA ALA A 93 -11.09 -16.56 0.12
C ALA A 93 -11.77 -16.15 -1.19
N ARG A 94 -11.09 -15.37 -2.05
CA ARG A 94 -11.58 -15.04 -3.40
C ARG A 94 -11.71 -16.29 -4.29
N ALA A 95 -10.71 -17.17 -4.30
CA ALA A 95 -10.78 -18.41 -5.08
C ALA A 95 -12.01 -19.24 -4.70
N ALA A 96 -12.25 -19.39 -3.38
CA ALA A 96 -13.41 -20.10 -2.86
C ALA A 96 -14.74 -19.41 -3.24
N ALA A 97 -14.79 -18.08 -3.24
CA ALA A 97 -15.98 -17.31 -3.59
C ALA A 97 -16.26 -17.25 -5.11
N SER A 98 -15.24 -17.45 -5.94
CA SER A 98 -15.37 -17.38 -7.42
C SER A 98 -16.07 -18.61 -8.01
N LEU A 99 -16.14 -19.70 -7.24
CA LEU A 99 -16.86 -20.90 -7.62
C LEU A 99 -18.37 -20.71 -7.38
N GLN A 100 -19.09 -20.33 -8.43
CA GLN A 100 -20.56 -20.25 -8.40
C GLN A 100 -21.15 -21.66 -8.48
N GLY A 101 -21.91 -22.11 -7.47
CA GLY A 101 -22.59 -23.41 -7.53
C GLY A 101 -22.75 -24.12 -6.19
N ASN A 102 -22.74 -25.46 -6.24
CA ASN A 102 -22.98 -26.38 -5.12
C ASN A 102 -22.10 -26.04 -3.91
N GLN A 103 -22.73 -25.80 -2.76
CA GLN A 103 -22.02 -25.45 -1.50
C GLN A 103 -21.04 -26.54 -1.01
N ASN A 104 -21.19 -27.77 -1.51
CA ASN A 104 -20.30 -28.89 -1.21
C ASN A 104 -19.13 -29.05 -2.19
N ASP A 105 -19.00 -28.16 -3.18
CA ASP A 105 -17.84 -28.17 -4.06
C ASP A 105 -16.65 -27.53 -3.34
N HIS A 106 -15.60 -28.33 -3.17
CA HIS A 106 -14.36 -27.96 -2.48
C HIS A 106 -13.18 -27.77 -3.45
N SER A 107 -13.44 -27.83 -4.77
CA SER A 107 -12.41 -27.76 -5.81
C SER A 107 -11.62 -26.44 -5.84
N CYS A 108 -12.17 -25.35 -5.28
CA CYS A 108 -11.50 -24.07 -5.10
C CYS A 108 -11.34 -23.66 -3.62
N ARG A 109 -11.46 -24.61 -2.68
CA ARG A 109 -11.17 -24.33 -1.26
C ARG A 109 -9.77 -24.79 -0.92
N TYR A 110 -9.08 -23.99 -0.13
CA TYR A 110 -7.66 -24.15 0.13
C TYR A 110 -7.34 -23.98 1.60
N PHE A 111 -6.30 -24.68 2.04
CA PHE A 111 -5.64 -24.45 3.33
C PHE A 111 -4.26 -23.81 3.07
N PRO A 112 -3.96 -22.62 3.63
CA PRO A 112 -2.68 -21.95 3.42
C PRO A 112 -1.53 -22.77 4.02
N MET A 113 -0.38 -22.81 3.35
CA MET A 113 0.79 -23.58 3.76
C MET A 113 2.03 -22.70 3.82
N GLY A 114 2.76 -22.77 4.93
CA GLY A 114 4.05 -22.09 5.09
C GLY A 114 3.93 -20.56 5.05
N HIS A 115 5.02 -19.91 4.64
CA HIS A 115 5.12 -18.46 4.48
C HIS A 115 4.92 -18.06 3.00
N PRO A 116 4.66 -16.77 2.70
CA PRO A 116 4.78 -16.27 1.34
C PRO A 116 6.13 -16.66 0.73
N VAL A 117 6.13 -16.96 -0.58
CA VAL A 117 7.31 -17.36 -1.35
C VAL A 117 8.01 -16.14 -1.94
N SER A 118 7.23 -15.23 -2.52
CA SER A 118 7.76 -13.96 -3.01
C SER A 118 6.67 -12.90 -3.01
N VAL A 119 7.07 -11.64 -2.93
CA VAL A 119 6.17 -10.49 -2.99
C VAL A 119 6.71 -9.46 -3.96
N HIS A 120 5.84 -8.98 -4.85
CA HIS A 120 6.17 -7.92 -5.80
C HIS A 120 5.25 -6.72 -5.61
N PHE A 121 5.79 -5.52 -5.80
CA PHE A 121 4.97 -4.39 -6.22
C PHE A 121 4.54 -4.58 -7.67
N TYR A 122 3.30 -4.21 -7.99
CA TYR A 122 2.81 -4.16 -9.35
C TYR A 122 2.38 -2.73 -9.69
N PHE A 123 2.96 -2.18 -10.76
CA PHE A 123 2.57 -0.90 -11.32
C PHE A 123 2.04 -1.08 -12.74
N HIS A 124 1.06 -0.26 -13.10
CA HIS A 124 0.53 -0.18 -14.45
C HIS A 124 0.25 1.29 -14.79
N PHE A 125 0.81 1.78 -15.90
CA PHE A 125 0.78 3.20 -16.29
C PHE A 125 1.22 4.14 -15.15
N ASP A 126 2.38 3.87 -14.55
CA ASP A 126 2.96 4.63 -13.42
C ASP A 126 2.04 4.74 -12.18
N GLN A 127 1.02 3.89 -12.08
CA GLN A 127 0.13 3.81 -10.93
C GLN A 127 0.36 2.50 -10.19
N PHE A 128 0.51 2.59 -8.87
CA PHE A 128 0.58 1.43 -8.00
C PHE A 128 -0.75 0.69 -8.01
N GLN A 129 -0.72 -0.59 -8.42
CA GLN A 129 -1.88 -1.47 -8.50
C GLN A 129 -2.01 -2.39 -7.28
N GLY A 130 -0.99 -2.44 -6.42
CA GLY A 130 -0.97 -3.27 -5.23
C GLY A 130 0.17 -4.28 -5.20
N TYR A 131 -0.04 -5.35 -4.44
CA TYR A 131 0.93 -6.40 -4.20
C TYR A 131 0.58 -7.68 -4.97
N LEU A 132 1.59 -8.36 -5.48
CA LEU A 132 1.48 -9.74 -5.95
C LEU A 132 2.15 -10.63 -4.91
N VAL A 133 1.39 -11.52 -4.29
CA VAL A 133 1.89 -12.43 -3.26
C VAL A 133 1.85 -13.84 -3.80
N LYS A 134 3.02 -14.44 -4.00
CA LYS A 134 3.15 -15.86 -4.35
C LYS A 134 3.16 -16.69 -3.08
N HIS A 135 2.34 -17.73 -3.02
CA HIS A 135 2.19 -18.57 -1.82
C HIS A 135 1.81 -20.02 -2.16
N HIS A 136 1.98 -20.88 -1.15
CA HIS A 136 1.60 -22.28 -1.21
C HIS A 136 0.26 -22.52 -0.52
N ALA A 137 -0.57 -23.36 -1.11
CA ALA A 137 -1.85 -23.75 -0.53
C ALA A 137 -2.21 -25.19 -0.90
N THR A 138 -2.79 -25.94 0.04
CA THR A 138 -3.31 -27.28 -0.21
C THR A 138 -4.75 -27.20 -0.68
N ASN A 139 -5.05 -27.69 -1.88
CA ASN A 139 -6.42 -27.83 -2.37
C ASN A 139 -7.17 -28.88 -1.54
N LEU A 140 -8.32 -28.52 -0.98
CA LEU A 140 -9.06 -29.39 -0.07
C LEU A 140 -9.82 -30.54 -0.76
N ALA A 141 -10.13 -30.42 -2.07
CA ALA A 141 -10.78 -31.50 -2.81
C ALA A 141 -9.79 -32.60 -3.21
N THR A 142 -8.57 -32.22 -3.59
CA THR A 142 -7.57 -33.19 -4.08
C THR A 142 -6.46 -33.50 -3.08
N SER A 143 -6.39 -32.77 -1.96
CA SER A 143 -5.30 -32.84 -0.98
C SER A 143 -3.91 -32.65 -1.59
N LYS A 144 -3.81 -31.84 -2.65
CA LYS A 144 -2.55 -31.57 -3.37
C LYS A 144 -2.10 -30.14 -3.07
N LEU A 145 -0.79 -29.98 -2.94
CA LEU A 145 -0.14 -28.68 -2.84
C LEU A 145 -0.18 -27.98 -4.21
N GLU A 146 -0.68 -26.76 -4.24
CA GLU A 146 -0.67 -25.86 -5.39
C GLU A 146 0.15 -24.61 -5.07
N ILE A 147 0.73 -24.00 -6.10
CA ILE A 147 1.45 -22.72 -6.00
C ILE A 147 0.61 -21.68 -6.72
N MET A 148 0.30 -20.60 -6.01
CA MET A 148 -0.60 -19.56 -6.48
C MET A 148 0.07 -18.20 -6.37
N GLU A 149 -0.42 -17.24 -7.15
CA GLU A 149 -0.10 -15.83 -6.96
C GLU A 149 -1.41 -15.06 -6.81
N THR A 150 -1.51 -14.24 -5.77
CA THR A 150 -2.65 -13.38 -5.50
C THR A 150 -2.28 -11.94 -5.80
N TRP A 151 -3.08 -11.26 -6.64
CA TRP A 151 -3.03 -9.80 -6.76
C TRP A 151 -3.97 -9.16 -5.76
N VAL A 152 -3.40 -8.38 -4.83
CA VAL A 152 -4.16 -7.63 -3.82
C VAL A 152 -4.03 -6.14 -4.09
N ALA A 153 -5.16 -5.49 -4.36
CA ALA A 153 -5.25 -4.08 -4.73
C ALA A 153 -5.80 -3.23 -3.57
N PRO A 154 -5.30 -1.99 -3.39
CA PRO A 154 -5.82 -1.08 -2.37
C PRO A 154 -7.19 -0.53 -2.78
N LYS A 155 -8.11 -0.45 -1.82
CA LYS A 155 -9.41 0.21 -1.99
C LYS A 155 -9.25 1.72 -1.84
N LYS A 156 -10.13 2.47 -2.51
CA LYS A 156 -10.17 3.94 -2.36
C LYS A 156 -10.51 4.31 -0.90
N ASN A 157 -9.57 4.98 -0.25
CA ASN A 157 -9.63 5.36 1.16
C ASN A 157 -9.77 6.88 1.40
N LEU A 158 -9.59 7.69 0.36
CA LEU A 158 -9.80 9.14 0.37
C LEU A 158 -11.20 9.52 -0.14
N ARG A 159 -11.91 10.32 0.65
CA ARG A 159 -13.19 10.94 0.29
C ARG A 159 -13.04 12.45 0.32
N LEU A 160 -13.05 13.07 -0.86
CA LEU A 160 -13.10 14.52 -0.98
C LEU A 160 -14.56 14.98 -0.81
N SER A 161 -14.77 15.93 0.10
CA SER A 161 -16.05 16.59 0.35
C SER A 161 -15.92 18.02 -0.16
N THR A 162 -16.28 18.25 -1.43
CA THR A 162 -16.33 19.62 -1.97
C THR A 162 -17.77 20.10 -1.84
N PRO A 163 -18.07 21.14 -1.04
CA PRO A 163 -19.40 21.72 -1.00
C PRO A 163 -19.80 22.22 -2.39
N ALA A 164 -21.04 21.95 -2.81
CA ALA A 164 -21.58 22.49 -4.06
C ALA A 164 -21.47 24.02 -4.05
N GLY A 165 -20.79 24.59 -5.05
CA GLY A 165 -20.54 26.03 -5.17
C GLY A 165 -19.23 26.54 -4.56
N SER A 166 -18.43 25.68 -3.92
CA SER A 166 -17.09 26.08 -3.43
C SER A 166 -16.07 26.07 -4.58
N THR A 167 -15.71 27.26 -5.06
CA THR A 167 -14.58 27.49 -5.97
C THR A 167 -13.21 27.39 -5.28
N PHE A 168 -13.17 27.07 -3.98
CA PHE A 168 -12.01 27.27 -3.10
C PHE A 168 -11.31 25.99 -2.62
N SER A 169 -11.62 24.80 -3.15
CA SER A 169 -10.87 23.60 -2.75
C SER A 169 -9.57 23.48 -3.54
N ARG A 170 -8.48 24.02 -2.96
CA ARG A 170 -7.11 23.79 -3.46
C ARG A 170 -6.64 22.35 -3.25
N LEU A 171 -7.23 21.63 -2.30
CA LEU A 171 -6.85 20.24 -1.97
C LEU A 171 -7.14 19.32 -3.15
N GLN A 172 -6.10 18.68 -3.70
CA GLN A 172 -6.23 17.69 -4.77
C GLN A 172 -6.25 16.26 -4.23
N PHE A 173 -5.37 15.99 -3.27
CA PHE A 173 -5.10 14.65 -2.78
C PHE A 173 -4.54 14.72 -1.36
N ALA A 174 -4.74 13.67 -0.59
CA ALA A 174 -4.14 13.52 0.72
C ALA A 174 -3.97 12.03 1.03
N GLU A 175 -2.90 11.72 1.74
CA GLU A 175 -2.46 10.35 1.99
C GLU A 175 -1.75 10.27 3.34
N ILE A 176 -1.90 9.13 3.99
CA ILE A 176 -1.20 8.79 5.23
C ILE A 176 -0.25 7.65 4.93
N GLY A 177 1.02 7.79 5.31
CA GLY A 177 2.03 6.77 5.08
C GLY A 177 3.25 6.92 5.99
N THR A 178 4.29 6.17 5.67
CA THR A 178 5.60 6.22 6.32
C THR A 178 6.70 6.42 5.28
N GLU A 179 7.91 6.79 5.71
CA GLU A 179 9.06 6.92 4.82
C GLU A 179 8.84 7.95 3.68
N TRP A 180 8.43 9.16 4.08
CA TRP A 180 8.28 10.28 3.14
C TRP A 180 9.61 10.65 2.48
N ASP A 181 9.68 10.51 1.16
CA ASP A 181 10.77 10.99 0.34
C ASP A 181 10.49 12.44 -0.08
N ALA A 182 11.15 13.40 0.57
CA ALA A 182 10.97 14.82 0.28
C ALA A 182 11.47 15.23 -1.12
N LYS A 183 12.38 14.46 -1.73
CA LYS A 183 12.94 14.73 -3.06
C LYS A 183 11.95 14.37 -4.15
N GLU A 184 11.42 13.15 -4.10
CA GLU A 184 10.46 12.63 -5.09
C GLU A 184 8.99 12.90 -4.72
N ARG A 185 8.75 13.37 -3.48
CA ARG A 185 7.44 13.75 -2.94
C ARG A 185 6.44 12.58 -2.94
N ILE A 186 6.91 11.41 -2.51
CA ILE A 186 6.14 10.16 -2.39
C ILE A 186 6.46 9.46 -1.06
N PHE A 187 5.62 8.52 -0.64
CA PHE A 187 5.95 7.57 0.42
C PHE A 187 6.68 6.37 -0.17
N ARG A 188 7.81 5.95 0.42
CA ARG A 188 8.56 4.76 0.01
C ARG A 188 7.96 3.46 0.55
N ASN A 189 7.19 3.53 1.64
CA ASN A 189 6.20 2.51 1.97
C ASN A 189 4.97 2.68 1.07
N ILE A 190 5.10 2.28 -0.20
CA ILE A 190 4.15 2.58 -1.30
C ILE A 190 2.74 2.04 -1.01
N GLY A 191 2.63 0.88 -0.37
CA GLY A 191 1.34 0.33 0.03
C GLY A 191 0.81 0.86 1.37
N GLY A 192 1.56 1.69 2.09
CA GLY A 192 1.16 2.19 3.40
C GLY A 192 0.92 1.06 4.42
N LEU A 193 1.71 -0.02 4.37
CA LEU A 193 1.59 -1.14 5.31
C LEU A 193 2.13 -0.71 6.66
N MET A 194 1.24 -0.51 7.63
CA MET A 194 1.58 0.01 8.95
C MET A 194 1.04 -0.87 10.08
N GLY A 195 1.84 -0.98 11.14
CA GLY A 195 1.56 -1.67 12.38
C GLY A 195 1.61 -0.72 13.59
N PRO A 196 1.44 -1.24 14.82
CA PRO A 196 1.18 -0.42 16.01
C PRO A 196 2.36 0.48 16.43
N MET A 197 3.57 0.14 15.99
CA MET A 197 4.80 0.85 16.37
C MET A 197 5.32 1.78 15.26
N ASP A 198 4.55 1.96 14.18
CA ASP A 198 4.96 2.84 13.08
C ASP A 198 4.70 4.31 13.39
N GLU A 199 5.58 5.19 12.90
CA GLU A 199 5.40 6.63 12.96
C GLU A 199 4.71 7.14 11.70
N THR A 200 3.46 7.56 11.85
CA THR A 200 2.62 7.98 10.72
C THR A 200 2.90 9.42 10.29
N VAL A 201 2.82 9.66 8.99
CA VAL A 201 2.98 10.99 8.37
C VAL A 201 1.76 11.27 7.51
N GLY A 202 1.14 12.44 7.71
CA GLY A 202 0.06 12.91 6.84
C GLY A 202 0.58 13.88 5.79
N MET A 203 0.32 13.59 4.52
CA MET A 203 0.67 14.43 3.37
C MET A 203 -0.58 14.95 2.67
N GLN A 204 -0.50 16.18 2.16
CA GLN A 204 -1.55 16.81 1.35
C GLN A 204 -0.93 17.44 0.11
N LYS A 205 -1.62 17.30 -1.03
CA LYS A 205 -1.28 17.91 -2.31
C LYS A 205 -2.26 19.01 -2.66
N TRP A 206 -1.75 20.15 -3.11
CA TRP A 206 -2.49 21.38 -3.32
C TRP A 206 -2.29 21.94 -4.72
N ASN A 207 -3.36 22.48 -5.30
CA ASN A 207 -3.28 23.42 -6.40
C ASN A 207 -2.68 24.75 -5.94
N LYS A 208 -2.10 25.52 -6.86
CA LYS A 208 -1.76 26.94 -6.62
C LYS A 208 -3.04 27.76 -6.39
N GLY A 209 -2.98 28.77 -5.53
CA GLY A 209 -4.14 29.59 -5.19
C GLY A 209 -3.84 30.56 -4.06
N PRO A 210 -4.81 31.26 -3.46
CA PRO A 210 -4.57 32.13 -2.31
C PRO A 210 -4.18 31.33 -1.06
N ASN A 211 -3.53 32.00 -0.10
CA ASN A 211 -3.20 31.40 1.19
C ASN A 211 -4.47 30.94 1.90
N VAL A 212 -4.43 29.74 2.48
CA VAL A 212 -5.55 29.17 3.24
C VAL A 212 -5.02 28.42 4.45
N THR A 213 -5.72 28.49 5.57
CA THR A 213 -5.41 27.69 6.76
C THR A 213 -6.41 26.55 6.86
N VAL A 214 -5.94 25.33 7.05
CA VAL A 214 -6.81 24.17 7.28
C VAL A 214 -6.48 23.50 8.60
N THR A 215 -7.49 22.90 9.22
CA THR A 215 -7.36 22.11 10.44
C THR A 215 -7.29 20.63 10.07
N VAL A 216 -6.31 19.92 10.60
CA VAL A 216 -6.17 18.47 10.43
C VAL A 216 -6.47 17.78 11.74
N VAL A 217 -7.35 16.78 11.72
CA VAL A 217 -7.81 16.04 12.90
C VAL A 217 -7.58 14.55 12.69
N TRP A 218 -6.83 13.93 13.60
CA TRP A 218 -6.55 12.49 13.62
C TRP A 218 -7.47 11.78 14.61
N ILE A 219 -8.14 10.72 14.16
CA ILE A 219 -9.18 10.01 14.89
C ILE A 219 -8.83 8.52 14.91
N ASP A 220 -8.74 7.95 16.11
CA ASP A 220 -8.45 6.53 16.30
C ASP A 220 -9.69 5.64 16.03
N PRO A 221 -9.52 4.30 15.94
CA PRO A 221 -10.62 3.37 15.63
C PRO A 221 -11.75 3.32 16.69
N THR A 222 -11.56 3.96 17.85
CA THR A 222 -12.54 4.06 18.93
C THR A 222 -13.08 5.49 19.08
N ASN A 223 -12.86 6.35 18.08
CA ASN A 223 -13.29 7.74 18.05
C ASN A 223 -12.58 8.67 19.06
N VAL A 224 -11.39 8.30 19.52
CA VAL A 224 -10.52 9.20 20.28
C VAL A 224 -9.81 10.14 19.29
N ILE A 225 -9.92 11.45 19.51
CA ILE A 225 -9.14 12.43 18.75
C ILE A 225 -7.70 12.39 19.27
N ALA A 226 -6.81 11.87 18.43
CA ALA A 226 -5.41 11.64 18.78
C ALA A 226 -4.57 12.92 18.65
N ALA A 227 -4.84 13.73 17.63
CA ALA A 227 -4.17 15.01 17.39
C ALA A 227 -5.08 15.97 16.62
N THR A 228 -4.90 17.27 16.85
CA THR A 228 -5.46 18.33 16.01
C THR A 228 -4.43 19.44 15.84
N TYR A 229 -4.30 19.99 14.64
CA TYR A 229 -3.41 21.11 14.38
C TYR A 229 -3.85 21.86 13.12
N ASP A 230 -3.54 23.15 13.08
CA ASP A 230 -3.75 23.99 11.92
C ASP A 230 -2.47 24.08 11.09
N ILE A 231 -2.61 24.07 9.77
CA ILE A 231 -1.52 24.29 8.82
C ILE A 231 -1.86 25.45 7.89
N LEU A 232 -0.91 26.38 7.74
CA LEU A 232 -0.97 27.42 6.74
C LEU A 232 -0.49 26.87 5.40
N ILE A 233 -1.32 26.99 4.37
CA ILE A 233 -1.01 26.58 3.00
C ILE A 233 -0.72 27.83 2.18
N ASP A 234 0.56 28.07 1.90
CA ASP A 234 1.00 29.20 1.08
C ASP A 234 0.50 29.09 -0.36
N ALA A 235 0.47 30.24 -1.05
CA ALA A 235 -0.11 30.35 -2.39
C ALA A 235 0.58 29.47 -3.45
N SER A 236 1.88 29.26 -3.28
CA SER A 236 2.72 28.43 -4.13
C SER A 236 2.96 27.01 -3.60
N ALA A 237 2.44 26.67 -2.41
CA ALA A 237 2.62 25.35 -1.83
C ALA A 237 1.93 24.29 -2.70
N GLU A 238 2.69 23.28 -3.12
CA GLU A 238 2.20 22.12 -3.87
C GLU A 238 1.99 20.92 -2.95
N PHE A 239 2.84 20.76 -1.93
CA PHE A 239 2.79 19.65 -0.98
C PHE A 239 3.04 20.18 0.43
N THR A 240 2.27 19.68 1.39
CA THR A 240 2.52 19.83 2.83
C THR A 240 2.53 18.46 3.47
N HIS A 241 3.36 18.27 4.49
CA HIS A 241 3.38 17.04 5.26
C HIS A 241 3.69 17.35 6.73
N TYR A 242 3.15 16.54 7.63
CA TYR A 242 3.43 16.64 9.06
C TYR A 242 3.34 15.26 9.71
N ARG A 243 4.24 15.05 10.69
CA ARG A 243 4.26 13.86 11.54
C ARG A 243 3.82 14.28 12.95
N PRO A 244 2.58 13.96 13.35
CA PRO A 244 2.16 14.22 14.72
C PRO A 244 2.92 13.31 15.70
N PRO A 245 3.37 13.83 16.87
CA PRO A 245 4.09 13.04 17.86
C PRO A 245 3.11 12.19 18.70
N LEU A 246 2.55 11.15 18.07
CA LEU A 246 1.58 10.25 18.71
C LEU A 246 2.29 9.22 19.60
N ASN A 247 1.84 9.11 20.85
CA ASN A 247 2.31 8.06 21.75
C ASN A 247 1.99 6.67 21.21
N GLN A 248 2.96 5.77 21.33
CA GLN A 248 2.86 4.38 20.88
C GLN A 248 2.51 3.41 22.02
N PRO A 249 1.97 2.21 21.69
CA PRO A 249 1.56 1.78 20.35
C PRO A 249 0.28 2.47 19.89
N LEU A 250 0.15 2.69 18.59
CA LEU A 250 -1.10 3.10 17.97
C LEU A 250 -2.12 1.95 18.09
N ARG A 251 -3.35 2.28 18.48
CA ARG A 251 -4.43 1.29 18.56
C ARG A 251 -4.69 0.67 17.18
N PRO A 252 -4.67 -0.67 17.04
CA PRO A 252 -4.99 -1.31 15.78
C PRO A 252 -6.45 -1.08 15.36
N GLY A 253 -6.65 -1.03 14.04
CA GLY A 253 -7.92 -0.76 13.40
C GLY A 253 -7.81 0.31 12.32
N VAL A 254 -8.96 0.68 11.75
CA VAL A 254 -9.00 1.71 10.71
C VAL A 254 -9.12 3.08 11.35
N TRP A 255 -8.08 3.89 11.17
CA TRP A 255 -8.01 5.28 11.60
C TRP A 255 -8.64 6.21 10.57
N GLY A 256 -9.04 7.39 11.03
CA GLY A 256 -9.55 8.47 10.18
C GLY A 256 -8.72 9.75 10.34
N VAL A 257 -8.45 10.44 9.23
CA VAL A 257 -7.90 11.80 9.23
C VAL A 257 -8.87 12.71 8.49
N ARG A 258 -9.31 13.77 9.15
CA ARG A 258 -10.20 14.78 8.59
C ARG A 258 -9.45 16.08 8.35
N ILE A 259 -9.65 16.67 7.19
CA ILE A 259 -9.15 17.99 6.83
C ILE A 259 -10.35 18.93 6.76
N LEU A 260 -10.30 20.02 7.53
CA LEU A 260 -11.37 20.99 7.66
C LEU A 260 -10.91 22.39 7.27
N HIS A 261 -11.81 23.18 6.71
CA HIS A 261 -11.62 24.61 6.50
C HIS A 261 -12.78 25.35 7.16
N ASN A 262 -12.51 26.21 8.14
CA ASN A 262 -13.53 26.88 8.94
C ASN A 262 -14.60 25.91 9.49
N TRP A 263 -14.16 24.76 10.03
CA TRP A 263 -15.02 23.67 10.55
C TRP A 263 -15.87 22.94 9.51
N ILE A 264 -15.72 23.24 8.21
CA ILE A 264 -16.35 22.51 7.12
C ILE A 264 -15.41 21.39 6.67
N LEU A 265 -15.91 20.15 6.64
CA LEU A 265 -15.16 18.98 6.19
C LEU A 265 -14.82 19.10 4.70
N MET A 266 -13.53 19.08 4.38
CA MET A 266 -13.00 19.14 3.00
C MET A 266 -12.60 17.76 2.50
N ALA A 267 -12.02 16.93 3.37
CA ALA A 267 -11.62 15.58 3.04
C ALA A 267 -11.58 14.68 4.26
N GLU A 268 -11.82 13.39 4.04
CA GLU A 268 -11.63 12.33 5.02
C GLU A 268 -10.78 11.22 4.40
N ILE A 269 -9.72 10.82 5.10
CA ILE A 269 -8.78 9.77 4.68
C ILE A 269 -8.87 8.65 5.71
N ARG A 270 -8.88 7.40 5.26
CA ARG A 270 -8.81 6.23 6.13
C ARG A 270 -7.49 5.49 5.94
N PHE A 271 -6.89 5.00 7.02
CA PHE A 271 -5.68 4.17 6.95
C PHE A 271 -5.69 3.07 8.01
N LEU A 272 -4.96 1.99 7.78
CA LEU A 272 -4.96 0.82 8.66
C LEU A 272 -3.69 0.81 9.52
N ILE A 273 -3.89 0.67 10.82
CA ILE A 273 -2.87 0.11 11.73
C ILE A 273 -3.25 -1.35 11.97
N VAL A 274 -2.49 -2.28 11.39
CA VAL A 274 -2.80 -3.71 11.49
C VAL A 274 -2.42 -4.23 12.88
N PRO A 275 -3.24 -5.08 13.53
CA PRO A 275 -2.77 -5.84 14.68
C PRO A 275 -1.76 -6.89 14.19
N LEU A 276 -0.68 -7.10 14.93
CA LEU A 276 0.39 -8.01 14.52
C LEU A 276 0.02 -9.44 14.87
N ALA A 277 0.02 -10.34 13.87
CA ALA A 277 -0.14 -11.79 14.11
C ALA A 277 1.20 -12.45 14.49
N TYR A 278 2.32 -11.76 14.22
CA TYR A 278 3.67 -12.21 14.49
C TYR A 278 4.42 -11.19 15.35
N ASN A 279 5.31 -11.68 16.20
CA ASN A 279 6.27 -10.87 16.96
C ASN A 279 7.62 -11.58 16.95
N LYS A 280 8.66 -10.92 16.47
CA LYS A 280 9.97 -11.53 16.20
C LYS A 280 9.83 -12.76 15.28
N HIS A 281 9.00 -12.62 14.24
CA HIS A 281 8.75 -13.61 13.20
C HIS A 281 8.14 -14.92 13.69
N GLN A 282 7.61 -14.94 14.92
CA GLN A 282 6.91 -16.08 15.52
C GLN A 282 5.46 -15.70 15.83
N PRO A 283 4.52 -16.66 15.86
CA PRO A 283 3.15 -16.39 16.27
C PRO A 283 3.11 -15.62 17.60
N ILE A 284 2.41 -14.49 17.61
CA ILE A 284 2.40 -13.58 18.74
C ILE A 284 1.81 -14.25 20.00
N LYS A 285 2.42 -13.98 21.15
CA LYS A 285 1.96 -14.50 22.45
C LYS A 285 1.00 -13.52 23.11
N GLN A 286 0.14 -14.03 23.99
CA GLN A 286 -0.89 -13.24 24.66
C GLN A 286 -0.33 -11.99 25.39
N ASP A 287 0.77 -12.13 26.13
CA ASP A 287 1.39 -11.00 26.84
C ASP A 287 1.86 -9.88 25.89
N ASP A 288 2.29 -10.24 24.68
CA ASP A 288 2.73 -9.27 23.66
C ASP A 288 1.53 -8.63 22.97
N THR A 289 0.44 -9.39 22.71
CA THR A 289 -0.79 -8.82 22.14
C THR A 289 -1.38 -7.72 23.02
N LEU A 290 -1.45 -7.93 24.34
CA LEU A 290 -1.97 -6.92 25.26
C LEU A 290 -1.12 -5.64 25.29
N LYS A 291 0.20 -5.78 25.09
CA LYS A 291 1.11 -4.63 25.02
C LYS A 291 0.97 -3.88 23.71
N LEU A 292 0.87 -4.59 22.58
CA LEU A 292 0.92 -3.99 21.24
C LEU A 292 -0.44 -3.57 20.70
N HIS A 293 -1.54 -4.22 21.13
CA HIS A 293 -2.86 -4.02 20.52
C HIS A 293 -3.82 -3.17 21.35
N ASN A 294 -3.46 -2.78 22.58
CA ASN A 294 -4.37 -2.06 23.48
C ASN A 294 -4.33 -0.52 23.33
N GLY A 295 -3.46 -0.01 22.45
CA GLY A 295 -3.21 1.43 22.28
C GLY A 295 -2.29 1.99 23.36
N PRO A 296 -2.09 3.32 23.40
CA PRO A 296 -1.15 3.94 24.33
C PRO A 296 -1.70 3.91 25.76
N ALA A 297 -0.80 4.05 26.73
CA ALA A 297 -1.17 4.15 28.14
C ALA A 297 -2.21 5.27 28.36
N LYS A 298 -3.23 4.98 29.17
CA LYS A 298 -4.34 5.89 29.50
C LYS A 298 -5.16 6.36 28.29
N ASN A 299 -5.04 5.73 27.11
CA ASN A 299 -5.67 6.16 25.85
C ASN A 299 -5.28 7.60 25.44
N SER A 300 -4.09 8.07 25.83
CA SER A 300 -3.62 9.42 25.53
C SER A 300 -2.52 9.38 24.48
N TYR A 301 -2.83 9.87 23.27
CA TYR A 301 -1.86 9.95 22.18
C TYR A 301 -0.96 11.18 22.29
N MET A 302 -1.39 12.21 23.00
CA MET A 302 -0.61 13.43 23.28
C MET A 302 -0.82 13.85 24.73
N GLU A 303 0.00 14.78 25.25
CA GLU A 303 -0.23 15.41 26.55
C GLU A 303 -1.50 16.26 26.56
N GLN A 304 -1.79 16.92 25.43
CA GLN A 304 -3.00 17.69 25.23
C GLN A 304 -4.20 16.77 24.95
N SER A 305 -5.33 17.03 25.61
CA SER A 305 -6.59 16.34 25.36
C SER A 305 -7.49 17.13 24.41
N PHE A 306 -8.18 16.42 23.52
CA PHE A 306 -9.06 17.01 22.50
C PHE A 306 -10.53 16.60 22.64
N HIS A 307 -10.92 15.99 23.77
CA HIS A 307 -12.30 15.50 23.99
C HIS A 307 -13.38 16.57 23.82
N GLY A 308 -13.06 17.85 24.07
CA GLY A 308 -13.98 18.97 23.87
C GLY A 308 -14.39 19.20 22.40
N LEU A 309 -13.64 18.65 21.44
CA LEU A 309 -13.95 18.77 20.00
C LEU A 309 -14.92 17.69 19.50
N ASN A 310 -15.17 16.63 20.27
CA ASN A 310 -16.05 15.53 19.86
C ASN A 310 -17.47 16.01 19.47
N PRO A 311 -18.16 16.87 20.26
CA PRO A 311 -19.48 17.39 19.89
C PRO A 311 -19.44 18.30 18.65
N ILE A 312 -18.36 19.06 18.47
CA ILE A 312 -18.21 20.01 17.36
C ILE A 312 -18.02 19.26 16.05
N LEU A 313 -17.25 18.17 16.07
CA LEU A 313 -16.92 17.37 14.89
C LEU A 313 -17.89 16.22 14.64
N ASN A 314 -18.99 16.14 15.40
CA ASN A 314 -19.98 15.06 15.39
C ASN A 314 -19.31 13.67 15.47
N ILE A 315 -18.34 13.51 16.37
CA ILE A 315 -17.62 12.26 16.60
C ILE A 315 -18.27 11.53 17.77
N PRO A 316 -19.04 10.45 17.54
CA PRO A 316 -19.78 9.77 18.59
C PRO A 316 -18.83 9.03 19.53
N VAL A 317 -18.94 9.29 20.82
CA VAL A 317 -18.23 8.51 21.84
C VAL A 317 -19.07 7.28 22.16
N SER A 318 -18.55 6.09 21.86
CA SER A 318 -19.22 4.81 22.11
C SER A 318 -18.36 3.92 22.99
N LEU A 319 -18.85 3.63 24.20
CA LEU A 319 -18.21 2.68 25.11
C LEU A 319 -18.11 1.28 24.49
N ALA A 320 -19.05 0.91 23.63
CA ALA A 320 -19.03 -0.39 22.95
C ALA A 320 -17.79 -0.55 22.05
N TYR A 321 -17.34 0.50 21.37
CA TYR A 321 -16.11 0.44 20.56
C TYR A 321 -14.88 0.26 21.44
N VAL A 322 -14.82 0.93 22.59
CA VAL A 322 -13.71 0.81 23.55
C VAL A 322 -13.65 -0.59 24.16
N GLU A 323 -14.81 -1.14 24.55
CA GLU A 323 -14.89 -2.50 25.09
C GLU A 323 -14.52 -3.56 24.04
N GLN A 324 -15.00 -3.40 22.80
CA GLN A 324 -14.64 -4.30 21.71
C GLN A 324 -13.14 -4.24 21.40
N ALA A 325 -12.55 -3.04 21.37
CA ALA A 325 -11.11 -2.89 21.16
C ALA A 325 -10.29 -3.58 22.27
N LYS A 326 -10.70 -3.46 23.54
CA LYS A 326 -10.06 -4.16 24.65
C LYS A 326 -10.16 -5.68 24.54
N ARG A 327 -11.31 -6.21 24.09
CA ARG A 327 -11.48 -7.65 23.83
C ARG A 327 -10.57 -8.11 22.69
N ASN A 328 -10.54 -7.36 21.60
CA ASN A 328 -9.71 -7.65 20.43
C ASN A 328 -8.21 -7.63 20.76
N ALA A 329 -7.79 -6.74 21.67
CA ALA A 329 -6.39 -6.62 22.07
C ALA A 329 -5.82 -7.88 22.74
N ALA A 330 -6.67 -8.78 23.24
CA ALA A 330 -6.27 -10.05 23.87
C ALA A 330 -6.33 -11.26 22.91
N LEU A 331 -6.79 -11.07 21.67
CA LEU A 331 -6.95 -12.17 20.71
C LEU A 331 -5.59 -12.71 20.27
N THR A 332 -5.52 -14.02 20.07
CA THR A 332 -4.36 -14.75 19.54
C THR A 332 -4.82 -15.83 18.54
N GLY A 333 -3.87 -16.43 17.82
CA GLY A 333 -4.15 -17.52 16.89
C GLY A 333 -5.19 -17.18 15.82
N SER A 334 -6.07 -18.14 15.52
CA SER A 334 -7.06 -18.01 14.44
C SER A 334 -8.11 -16.91 14.67
N GLU A 335 -8.34 -16.50 15.92
CA GLU A 335 -9.25 -15.38 16.21
C GLU A 335 -8.62 -14.04 15.86
N LEU A 336 -7.34 -13.89 16.17
CA LEU A 336 -6.54 -12.74 15.76
C LEU A 336 -6.39 -12.66 14.25
N GLU A 337 -6.12 -13.78 13.59
CA GLU A 337 -6.02 -13.83 12.11
C GLU A 337 -7.33 -13.39 11.44
N ARG A 338 -8.49 -13.84 11.95
CA ARG A 338 -9.80 -13.38 11.45
C ARG A 338 -10.00 -11.87 11.65
N TRP A 339 -9.54 -11.31 12.78
CA TRP A 339 -9.61 -9.88 13.02
C TRP A 339 -8.69 -9.10 12.07
N VAL A 340 -7.46 -9.57 11.86
CA VAL A 340 -6.51 -9.04 10.86
C VAL A 340 -7.16 -9.04 9.48
N ASP A 341 -7.65 -10.19 9.02
CA ASP A 341 -8.21 -10.34 7.67
C ASP A 341 -9.46 -9.48 7.47
N SER A 342 -10.29 -9.33 8.50
CA SER A 342 -11.44 -8.42 8.47
C SER A 342 -11.01 -6.97 8.27
N LEU A 343 -10.00 -6.50 9.00
CA LEU A 343 -9.50 -5.13 8.89
C LEU A 343 -8.78 -4.88 7.56
N VAL A 344 -7.93 -5.83 7.14
CA VAL A 344 -7.25 -5.77 5.84
C VAL A 344 -8.29 -5.72 4.72
N GLY A 345 -9.33 -6.55 4.79
CA GLY A 345 -10.44 -6.57 3.83
C GLY A 345 -11.27 -5.29 3.76
N GLU A 346 -11.17 -4.36 4.73
CA GLU A 346 -11.82 -3.04 4.63
C GLU A 346 -11.09 -2.09 3.67
N LEU A 347 -9.77 -2.22 3.56
CA LEU A 347 -8.91 -1.30 2.80
C LEU A 347 -8.18 -1.97 1.63
N TRP A 348 -8.25 -3.29 1.53
CA TRP A 348 -7.68 -4.09 0.46
C TRP A 348 -8.69 -5.09 -0.09
N GLU A 349 -8.48 -5.51 -1.32
CA GLU A 349 -9.22 -6.62 -1.95
C GLU A 349 -8.29 -7.49 -2.78
N ALA A 350 -8.55 -8.80 -2.78
CA ALA A 350 -7.98 -9.66 -3.80
C ALA A 350 -8.65 -9.30 -5.13
N ALA A 351 -7.90 -8.66 -6.01
CA ALA A 351 -8.36 -8.28 -7.34
C ALA A 351 -8.42 -9.51 -8.25
N ASP A 352 -7.43 -10.40 -8.14
CA ASP A 352 -7.43 -11.68 -8.84
C ASP A 352 -6.49 -12.71 -8.19
N VAL A 353 -6.59 -13.97 -8.60
CA VAL A 353 -5.71 -15.05 -8.17
C VAL A 353 -5.46 -16.01 -9.34
N CYS A 354 -4.24 -16.50 -9.47
CA CYS A 354 -3.84 -17.44 -10.53
C CYS A 354 -3.01 -18.60 -9.96
N ALA A 355 -2.91 -19.70 -10.71
CA ALA A 355 -2.06 -20.83 -10.40
C ALA A 355 -0.83 -20.87 -11.32
N LEU A 356 0.35 -21.13 -10.76
CA LEU A 356 1.59 -21.27 -11.54
C LEU A 356 1.69 -22.64 -12.23
N GLY A 357 1.07 -23.66 -11.65
CA GLY A 357 1.08 -25.04 -12.14
C GLY A 357 -0.33 -25.61 -12.36
N PRO A 358 -0.47 -26.93 -12.51
CA PRO A 358 -1.75 -27.60 -12.57
C PRO A 358 -2.60 -27.28 -11.33
N THR A 359 -3.88 -26.99 -11.54
CA THR A 359 -4.83 -26.66 -10.46
C THR A 359 -6.12 -27.45 -10.63
N ALA A 360 -6.71 -27.89 -9.51
CA ALA A 360 -8.01 -28.54 -9.50
C ALA A 360 -9.19 -27.54 -9.50
N CYS A 361 -8.92 -26.25 -9.26
CA CYS A 361 -9.95 -25.21 -9.29
C CYS A 361 -10.29 -24.82 -10.73
N PRO A 362 -11.50 -25.12 -11.25
CA PRO A 362 -11.81 -25.01 -12.67
C PRO A 362 -11.88 -23.57 -13.19
N VAL A 363 -12.07 -22.59 -12.30
CA VAL A 363 -12.17 -21.16 -12.62
C VAL A 363 -10.83 -20.43 -12.51
N MET A 364 -9.78 -21.11 -12.06
CA MET A 364 -8.46 -20.52 -11.83
C MET A 364 -7.68 -20.41 -13.14
N GLN A 365 -7.17 -19.21 -13.45
CA GLN A 365 -6.33 -19.00 -14.62
C GLN A 365 -4.86 -19.35 -14.34
N ALA A 366 -4.11 -19.68 -15.40
CA ALA A 366 -2.68 -19.89 -15.31
C ALA A 366 -1.96 -18.53 -15.24
N CYS A 367 -1.05 -18.36 -14.29
CA CYS A 367 -0.37 -17.08 -14.04
C CYS A 367 0.36 -16.53 -15.28
N ALA A 368 1.01 -17.39 -16.08
CA ALA A 368 1.68 -16.97 -17.31
C ALA A 368 0.74 -16.38 -18.38
N LYS A 369 -0.58 -16.57 -18.25
CA LYS A 369 -1.60 -15.99 -19.14
C LYS A 369 -2.27 -14.75 -18.56
N SER A 370 -2.03 -14.45 -17.29
CA SER A 370 -2.63 -13.30 -16.60
C SER A 370 -1.73 -12.07 -16.79
N PRO A 371 -2.21 -10.95 -17.35
CA PRO A 371 -1.36 -9.80 -17.72
C PRO A 371 -0.79 -9.02 -16.52
N TRP A 372 -1.29 -9.29 -15.32
CA TRP A 372 -0.87 -8.66 -14.06
C TRP A 372 0.19 -9.47 -13.31
N SER A 373 0.32 -10.78 -13.61
CA SER A 373 1.17 -11.69 -12.85
C SER A 373 2.64 -11.41 -13.07
N SER A 374 3.47 -11.62 -12.04
CA SER A 374 4.93 -11.58 -12.18
C SER A 374 5.46 -12.67 -13.11
N MET A 375 4.67 -13.71 -13.36
CA MET A 375 4.99 -14.81 -14.28
C MET A 375 4.56 -14.53 -15.72
N SER A 376 3.94 -13.38 -15.99
CA SER A 376 3.51 -12.99 -17.33
C SER A 376 4.71 -12.57 -18.19
N PRO A 377 4.61 -12.67 -19.54
CA PRO A 377 5.71 -12.24 -20.39
C PRO A 377 5.99 -10.74 -20.24
N ASP A 378 7.26 -10.40 -19.96
CA ASP A 378 7.75 -9.01 -19.91
C ASP A 378 8.95 -8.80 -20.86
N PRO A 379 8.73 -8.76 -22.18
CA PRO A 379 9.83 -8.75 -23.16
C PRO A 379 10.79 -7.56 -23.03
N LYS A 380 10.37 -6.44 -22.43
CA LYS A 380 11.23 -5.26 -22.25
C LYS A 380 12.35 -5.47 -21.22
N SER A 381 12.21 -6.44 -20.32
CA SER A 381 13.18 -6.74 -19.25
C SER A 381 13.85 -8.10 -19.41
N GLN A 382 13.38 -8.92 -20.37
CA GLN A 382 13.94 -10.23 -20.65
C GLN A 382 15.21 -10.13 -21.50
N LEU A 383 16.24 -10.88 -21.11
CA LEU A 383 17.48 -10.99 -21.87
C LEU A 383 17.48 -12.31 -22.65
N GLY A 384 17.60 -12.22 -23.97
CA GLY A 384 17.73 -13.36 -24.87
C GLY A 384 19.14 -13.52 -25.44
N GLU A 385 19.26 -14.41 -26.41
CA GLU A 385 20.49 -14.55 -27.20
C GLU A 385 20.74 -13.29 -28.05
N PRO A 386 22.01 -12.90 -28.26
CA PRO A 386 22.34 -11.77 -29.13
C PRO A 386 21.86 -11.97 -30.57
N HIS A 387 21.38 -10.89 -31.18
CA HIS A 387 21.11 -10.81 -32.61
C HIS A 387 22.41 -10.81 -33.44
N ALA A 388 22.28 -10.92 -34.76
CA ALA A 388 23.42 -10.95 -35.68
C ALA A 388 24.27 -9.67 -35.68
N ASP A 389 23.71 -8.54 -35.21
CA ASP A 389 24.41 -7.27 -35.03
C ASP A 389 25.14 -7.17 -33.67
N GLY A 390 25.10 -8.24 -32.86
CA GLY A 390 25.71 -8.32 -31.55
C GLY A 390 24.93 -7.65 -30.42
N ARG A 391 23.66 -7.24 -30.64
CA ARG A 391 22.81 -6.59 -29.63
C ARG A 391 21.71 -7.50 -29.11
N ILE A 392 21.15 -7.14 -27.96
CA ILE A 392 20.04 -7.85 -27.29
C ILE A 392 18.75 -7.03 -27.23
N ARG A 393 18.80 -5.78 -27.75
CA ARG A 393 17.69 -4.82 -27.82
C ARG A 393 17.52 -4.37 -29.26
#